data_AF-A0A5K3EU31-F1
#
_entry.id   AF-A0A5K3EU31-F1
#
_cell.length_a   1.000
_cell.length_b   1.000
_cell.length_c   1.000
_cell.angle_alpha   90.00
_cell.angle_beta   90.00
_cell.angle_gamma   90.00
#
_symmetry.space_group_name_H-M   'P 1'
#
loop_
_entity.id
_entity.type
_entity.pdbx_description
1 polymer ?
#
loop_
_entity_poly.entity_id
_entity_poly.type
_entity_poly.pdbx_seq_one_letter_code
_entity_poly.pdbx_strand_id
1 'polypeptide(L)'
;MLKTQHECPHAIRSALHRKMGLLYTAKGEYQAALESLAQDIFYSSCAYGPNHIRTAGGYFQMASVFYKSHCKDIEFVRNLVDRDCEDFDNRCKDGQKPTGKQQFPGADNCRPMPPALVLKERPSFDEMTACVNSQTYMSRVYKKPSVLQRPVNKDRVADDLYARVVDIWAKYLASIIASRIKRPETPCNCKRLLPEPKSDDLELDELDAVEAKQVLTTISEYRTHRTTADGVEFIALAAGRPDPRARLDLALSMLHWLINEKDKAKKHYKDAVESVGKAEKSHTLETELEQLKQMFE
;
A
#
# COMPACT_ATOMS: atom_id res chain seq x y z
N MET A 1 0.11 -41.80 24.47
CA MET A 1 1.05 -42.10 23.37
C MET A 1 1.07 -40.92 22.41
N LEU A 2 2.27 -40.54 21.97
CA LEU A 2 2.68 -39.24 21.42
C LEU A 2 2.08 -38.90 20.05
N LYS A 3 1.54 -37.69 19.88
CA LYS A 3 1.66 -36.86 18.66
C LYS A 3 1.47 -35.37 18.99
N THR A 4 2.37 -34.76 19.76
CA THR A 4 2.64 -33.33 19.54
C THR A 4 3.52 -33.26 18.30
N GLN A 5 2.90 -33.27 17.12
CA GLN A 5 3.61 -32.90 15.89
C GLN A 5 4.14 -31.49 16.13
N HIS A 6 5.45 -31.30 16.09
CA HIS A 6 6.10 -30.00 16.21
C HIS A 6 5.49 -29.03 15.19
N GLU A 7 4.54 -28.21 15.61
CA GLU A 7 3.99 -27.16 14.77
C GLU A 7 5.10 -26.17 14.47
N CYS A 8 5.37 -25.94 13.18
CA CYS A 8 6.36 -24.99 12.74
C CYS A 8 6.05 -23.59 13.34
N PRO A 9 7.03 -22.92 13.97
CA PRO A 9 6.81 -21.60 14.57
C PRO A 9 6.18 -20.60 13.60
N HIS A 10 5.29 -19.75 14.11
CA HIS A 10 4.60 -18.73 13.30
C HIS A 10 5.57 -17.81 12.54
N ALA A 11 6.72 -17.45 13.13
CA ALA A 11 7.77 -16.68 12.47
C ALA A 11 8.28 -17.34 11.18
N ILE A 12 8.51 -18.65 11.19
CA ILE A 12 9.00 -19.41 10.03
C ILE A 12 7.90 -19.52 8.97
N ARG A 13 6.65 -19.77 9.39
CA ARG A 13 5.49 -19.81 8.50
C ARG A 13 5.29 -18.46 7.80
N SER A 14 5.38 -17.37 8.54
CA SER A 14 5.34 -16.00 8.01
C SER A 14 6.42 -15.79 6.95
N ALA A 15 7.69 -16.09 7.27
CA ALA A 15 8.80 -15.94 6.33
C ALA A 15 8.60 -16.73 5.02
N LEU A 16 8.13 -17.97 5.10
CA LEU A 16 7.80 -18.79 3.93
C LEU A 16 6.72 -18.11 3.07
N HIS A 17 5.61 -17.72 3.68
CA HIS A 17 4.49 -17.09 2.98
C HIS A 17 4.88 -15.75 2.35
N ARG A 18 5.76 -14.98 2.99
CA ARG A 18 6.33 -13.76 2.41
C ARG A 18 7.10 -14.04 1.13
N LYS A 19 7.95 -15.06 1.12
CA LYS A 19 8.72 -15.46 -0.07
C LYS A 19 7.79 -15.96 -1.19
N MET A 20 6.74 -16.72 -0.85
CA MET A 20 5.72 -17.14 -1.82
C MET A 20 4.97 -15.94 -2.41
N GLY A 21 4.59 -14.96 -1.59
CA GLY A 21 3.94 -13.73 -2.04
C GLY A 21 4.79 -12.96 -3.05
N LEU A 22 6.08 -12.79 -2.75
CA LEU A 22 7.05 -12.16 -3.66
C LEU A 22 7.20 -12.94 -4.98
N LEU A 23 7.31 -14.28 -4.90
CA LEU A 23 7.42 -15.14 -6.07
C LEU A 23 6.21 -15.01 -6.99
N TYR A 24 4.99 -15.11 -6.45
CA TYR A 24 3.77 -14.96 -7.24
C TYR A 24 3.63 -13.56 -7.83
N THR A 25 4.06 -12.53 -7.12
CA THR A 25 4.09 -11.15 -7.64
C THR A 25 5.01 -11.03 -8.85
N ALA A 26 6.20 -11.65 -8.80
CA ALA A 26 7.14 -11.67 -9.92
C ALA A 26 6.60 -12.42 -11.14
N LYS A 27 5.77 -13.46 -10.92
CA LYS A 27 5.07 -14.19 -11.98
C LYS A 27 3.85 -13.43 -12.56
N GLY A 28 3.41 -12.35 -11.93
CA GLY A 28 2.17 -11.64 -12.30
C GLY A 28 0.89 -12.29 -11.75
N GLU A 29 1.01 -13.30 -10.89
CA GLU A 29 -0.12 -14.00 -10.25
C GLU A 29 -0.57 -13.23 -8.99
N TYR A 30 -1.10 -12.02 -9.17
CA TYR A 30 -1.39 -11.10 -8.06
C TYR A 30 -2.37 -11.67 -7.02
N GLN A 31 -3.36 -12.45 -7.44
CA GLN A 31 -4.33 -13.06 -6.51
C GLN A 31 -3.65 -14.06 -5.57
N ALA A 32 -2.80 -14.95 -6.09
CA ALA A 32 -2.05 -15.91 -5.29
C ALA A 32 -1.01 -15.22 -4.38
N ALA A 33 -0.44 -14.11 -4.86
CA ALA A 33 0.44 -13.27 -4.05
C ALA A 33 -0.29 -12.69 -2.85
N LEU A 34 -1.48 -12.09 -3.04
CA LEU A 34 -2.29 -11.52 -1.97
C LEU A 34 -2.72 -12.57 -0.94
N GLU A 35 -3.11 -13.77 -1.38
CA GLU A 35 -3.44 -14.89 -0.49
C GLU A 35 -2.24 -15.30 0.37
N SER A 36 -1.05 -15.39 -0.24
CA SER A 36 0.17 -15.72 0.49
C SER A 36 0.56 -14.61 1.48
N LEU A 37 0.46 -13.35 1.08
CA LEU A 37 0.79 -12.21 1.94
C LEU A 37 -0.21 -12.01 3.08
N ALA A 38 -1.50 -12.32 2.87
CA ALA A 38 -2.47 -12.34 3.96
C ALA A 38 -2.09 -13.37 5.03
N GLN A 39 -1.58 -14.53 4.61
CA GLN A 39 -1.13 -15.57 5.51
C GLN A 39 0.18 -15.20 6.23
N ASP A 40 1.10 -14.51 5.55
CA ASP A 40 2.28 -13.90 6.15
C ASP A 40 1.88 -12.94 7.28
N ILE A 41 1.02 -11.96 6.99
CA ILE A 41 0.52 -10.98 7.96
C ILE A 41 -0.15 -11.67 9.15
N PHE A 42 -0.96 -12.71 8.91
CA PHE A 42 -1.60 -13.46 9.99
C PHE A 42 -0.56 -14.09 10.92
N TYR A 43 0.40 -14.86 10.37
CA TYR A 43 1.39 -15.53 11.21
C TYR A 43 2.38 -14.55 11.85
N SER A 44 2.79 -13.48 11.18
CA SER A 44 3.64 -12.46 11.78
C SER A 44 2.91 -11.74 12.91
N SER A 45 1.59 -11.51 12.76
CA SER A 45 0.75 -10.95 13.83
C SER A 45 0.64 -11.89 15.02
N CYS A 46 0.52 -13.20 14.80
CA CYS A 46 0.55 -14.19 15.89
C CYS A 46 1.92 -14.26 16.59
N ALA A 47 3.02 -14.06 15.87
CA ALA A 47 4.37 -14.15 16.41
C ALA A 47 4.81 -12.89 17.17
N TYR A 48 4.50 -11.70 16.63
CA TYR A 48 5.05 -10.43 17.09
C TYR A 48 4.00 -9.37 17.43
N GLY A 49 2.74 -9.59 17.03
CA GLY A 49 1.67 -8.61 17.11
C GLY A 49 1.40 -7.87 15.80
N PRO A 50 0.18 -7.33 15.63
CA PRO A 50 -0.25 -6.68 14.39
C PRO A 50 0.35 -5.29 14.15
N ASN A 51 0.95 -4.68 15.17
CA ASN A 51 1.56 -3.34 15.11
C ASN A 51 3.08 -3.40 15.26
N HIS A 52 3.69 -4.56 14.99
CA HIS A 52 5.14 -4.76 15.07
C HIS A 52 5.81 -4.54 13.71
N ILE A 53 7.05 -4.05 13.69
CA ILE A 53 7.81 -3.77 12.44
C ILE A 53 7.94 -5.01 11.54
N ARG A 54 8.09 -6.20 12.12
CA ARG A 54 8.13 -7.48 11.36
C ARG A 54 6.81 -7.82 10.65
N THR A 55 5.68 -7.33 11.17
CA THR A 55 4.36 -7.44 10.51
C THR A 55 4.17 -6.32 9.48
N ALA A 56 4.74 -5.14 9.72
CA ALA A 56 4.74 -4.04 8.76
C ALA A 56 5.34 -4.43 7.41
N GLY A 57 6.39 -5.26 7.39
CA GLY A 57 6.94 -5.82 6.16
C GLY A 57 5.89 -6.57 5.30
N GLY A 58 4.97 -7.31 5.92
CA GLY A 58 3.87 -7.98 5.21
C GLY A 58 2.85 -7.00 4.62
N TYR A 59 2.45 -5.98 5.40
CA TYR A 59 1.57 -4.92 4.91
C TYR A 59 2.19 -4.15 3.74
N PHE A 60 3.49 -3.86 3.81
CA PHE A 60 4.23 -3.18 2.75
C PHE A 60 4.20 -3.97 1.44
N GLN A 61 4.51 -5.27 1.48
CA GLN A 61 4.47 -6.11 0.29
C GLN A 61 3.04 -6.23 -0.27
N MET A 62 2.03 -6.34 0.60
CA MET A 62 0.64 -6.43 0.15
C MET A 62 0.18 -5.14 -0.54
N ALA A 63 0.57 -3.97 -0.01
CA ALA A 63 0.32 -2.67 -0.65
C ALA A 63 0.97 -2.59 -2.04
N SER A 64 2.22 -3.02 -2.18
CA SER A 64 2.92 -3.06 -3.46
C SER A 64 2.22 -3.95 -4.48
N VAL A 65 1.64 -5.09 -4.06
CA VAL A 65 0.86 -5.97 -4.94
C VAL A 65 -0.44 -5.33 -5.38
N PHE A 66 -1.19 -4.71 -4.46
CA PHE A 66 -2.41 -3.99 -4.80
C PHE A 66 -2.15 -2.88 -5.83
N TYR A 67 -1.10 -2.08 -5.61
CA TYR A 67 -0.75 -1.03 -6.56
C TYR A 67 -0.31 -1.57 -7.92
N LYS A 68 0.52 -2.61 -7.96
CA LYS A 68 0.90 -3.26 -9.23
C LYS A 68 -0.32 -3.80 -9.98
N SER A 69 -1.28 -4.40 -9.27
CA SER A 69 -2.52 -4.85 -9.89
C SER A 69 -3.35 -3.67 -10.42
N HIS A 70 -3.40 -2.56 -9.71
CA HIS A 70 -4.10 -1.35 -10.16
C HIS A 70 -3.48 -0.77 -11.43
N CYS A 71 -2.14 -0.63 -11.48
CA CYS A 71 -1.44 -0.17 -12.68
C CYS A 71 -1.73 -1.07 -13.88
N LYS A 72 -1.81 -2.39 -13.69
CA LYS A 72 -2.16 -3.34 -14.75
C LYS A 72 -3.60 -3.16 -15.24
N ASP A 73 -4.54 -2.89 -14.35
CA ASP A 73 -5.92 -2.60 -14.73
C ASP A 73 -6.00 -1.30 -15.56
N ILE A 74 -5.26 -0.26 -15.16
CA ILE A 74 -5.16 1.00 -15.92
C ILE A 74 -4.53 0.78 -17.30
N GLU A 75 -3.41 0.06 -17.37
CA GLU A 75 -2.74 -0.27 -18.64
C GLU A 75 -3.69 -1.02 -19.57
N PHE A 76 -4.45 -1.98 -19.04
CA PHE A 76 -5.43 -2.73 -19.81
C PHE A 76 -6.52 -1.83 -20.38
N VAL A 77 -7.09 -0.94 -19.57
CA VAL A 77 -8.12 0.02 -20.01
C VAL A 77 -7.56 0.97 -21.07
N ARG A 78 -6.34 1.50 -20.87
CA ARG A 78 -5.68 2.36 -21.86
C ARG A 78 -5.53 1.67 -23.21
N ASN A 79 -5.04 0.43 -23.20
CA ASN A 79 -4.87 -0.37 -24.40
C ASN A 79 -6.19 -0.74 -25.11
N LEU A 80 -7.33 -0.74 -24.39
CA LEU A 80 -8.65 -0.90 -25.00
C LEU A 80 -9.10 0.38 -25.71
N VAL A 81 -8.92 1.54 -25.06
CA VAL A 81 -9.27 2.84 -25.62
C VAL A 81 -8.44 3.13 -26.88
N ASP A 82 -7.14 2.88 -26.84
CA ASP A 82 -6.25 3.11 -27.99
C ASP A 82 -6.65 2.25 -29.20
N ARG A 83 -7.12 1.02 -28.96
CA ARG A 83 -7.58 0.11 -30.01
C ARG A 83 -8.91 0.55 -30.64
N ASP A 84 -9.84 1.06 -29.81
CA ASP A 84 -11.11 1.61 -30.30
C ASP A 84 -10.87 2.87 -31.17
N CYS A 85 -9.82 3.66 -30.88
CA CYS A 85 -9.40 4.80 -31.70
C CYS A 85 -8.79 4.36 -33.05
N GLU A 86 -7.92 3.34 -33.05
CA GLU A 86 -7.36 2.79 -34.29
C GLU A 86 -8.43 2.15 -35.20
N ASP A 87 -9.39 1.42 -34.63
CA ASP A 87 -10.53 0.86 -35.36
C ASP A 87 -11.49 1.93 -35.90
N PHE A 88 -11.52 3.12 -35.29
CA PHE A 88 -12.29 4.26 -35.79
C PHE A 88 -11.57 4.94 -36.97
N ASP A 89 -10.26 5.09 -36.90
CA ASP A 89 -9.42 5.65 -37.97
C ASP A 89 -9.34 4.71 -39.19
N ASN A 90 -9.25 3.39 -38.98
CA ASN A 90 -9.20 2.42 -40.07
C ASN A 90 -10.54 2.29 -40.81
N ARG A 91 -11.69 2.36 -40.11
CA ARG A 91 -13.02 2.41 -40.74
C ARG A 91 -13.25 3.69 -41.55
N CYS A 92 -12.61 4.79 -41.20
CA CYS A 92 -12.63 6.02 -42.00
C CYS A 92 -11.75 5.92 -43.26
N LYS A 93 -10.74 5.04 -43.28
CA LYS A 93 -9.84 4.84 -44.43
C LYS A 93 -10.35 3.78 -45.43
N ASP A 94 -11.15 2.82 -44.97
CA ASP A 94 -11.78 1.79 -45.84
C ASP A 94 -13.14 2.20 -46.42
N GLY A 95 -13.54 3.46 -46.25
CA GLY A 95 -14.73 4.04 -46.87
C GLY A 95 -14.61 4.11 -48.39
N GLN A 96 -15.09 3.07 -49.08
CA GLN A 96 -15.51 3.13 -50.48
C GLN A 96 -16.34 4.41 -50.73
N LYS A 97 -15.91 5.23 -51.69
CA LYS A 97 -16.73 6.31 -52.25
C LYS A 97 -18.03 5.70 -52.81
N PRO A 98 -19.23 6.13 -52.39
CA PRO A 98 -20.43 5.80 -53.12
C PRO A 98 -20.51 6.71 -54.34
N THR A 99 -19.95 6.26 -55.47
CA THR A 99 -20.31 6.79 -56.78
C THR A 99 -21.59 6.09 -57.24
N GLY A 100 -22.72 6.77 -57.12
CA GLY A 100 -23.98 6.27 -57.64
C GLY A 100 -25.13 7.22 -57.36
N LYS A 101 -25.39 8.15 -58.29
CA LYS A 101 -26.67 8.84 -58.36
C LYS A 101 -27.77 7.80 -58.57
N GLN A 102 -28.70 7.65 -57.64
CA GLN A 102 -30.01 7.07 -57.93
C GLN A 102 -31.10 7.90 -57.23
N GLN A 103 -32.08 8.27 -58.06
CA GLN A 103 -33.24 9.08 -57.76
C GLN A 103 -34.09 8.52 -56.62
N PHE A 104 -34.69 9.42 -55.86
CA PHE A 104 -35.90 9.15 -55.08
C PHE A 104 -37.06 8.78 -56.02
N PRO A 105 -37.86 7.77 -55.66
CA PRO A 105 -39.30 7.93 -55.81
C PRO A 105 -40.07 7.48 -54.57
N GLY A 106 -41.11 8.25 -54.26
CA GLY A 106 -42.39 7.73 -53.74
C GLY A 106 -42.43 7.34 -52.26
N ALA A 107 -43.14 8.15 -51.49
CA ALA A 107 -43.76 7.72 -50.24
C ALA A 107 -44.65 6.50 -50.50
N ASP A 108 -44.48 5.43 -49.72
CA ASP A 108 -45.60 4.70 -49.09
C ASP A 108 -45.12 3.56 -48.19
N ASN A 109 -45.81 3.44 -47.05
CA ASN A 109 -45.86 2.34 -46.09
C ASN A 109 -44.69 2.17 -45.10
N CYS A 110 -44.87 2.77 -43.93
CA CYS A 110 -44.24 2.43 -42.67
C CYS A 110 -44.29 0.91 -42.40
N ARG A 111 -43.15 0.22 -42.51
CA ARG A 111 -42.94 -1.01 -41.72
C ARG A 111 -42.51 -0.61 -40.31
N PRO A 112 -43.07 -1.20 -39.25
CA PRO A 112 -42.51 -1.01 -37.92
C PRO A 112 -41.08 -1.58 -37.90
N MET A 113 -40.17 -0.80 -37.33
CA MET A 113 -38.82 -1.24 -36.96
C MET A 113 -38.89 -2.59 -36.24
N PRO A 114 -37.96 -3.54 -36.47
CA PRO A 114 -37.78 -4.63 -35.54
C PRO A 114 -37.48 -4.01 -34.15
N PRO A 115 -38.01 -4.59 -33.05
CA PRO A 115 -37.73 -4.07 -31.73
C PRO A 115 -36.22 -3.98 -31.57
N ALA A 116 -35.75 -2.81 -31.13
CA ALA A 116 -34.34 -2.57 -30.86
C ALA A 116 -33.80 -3.77 -30.09
N LEU A 117 -32.86 -4.50 -30.69
CA LEU A 117 -32.07 -5.47 -29.96
C LEU A 117 -31.44 -4.68 -28.83
N VAL A 118 -31.97 -4.88 -27.63
CA VAL A 118 -31.38 -4.41 -26.38
C VAL A 118 -29.93 -4.87 -26.48
N LEU A 119 -29.02 -3.90 -26.62
CA LEU A 119 -27.61 -4.13 -26.42
C LEU A 119 -27.54 -4.73 -25.02
N LYS A 120 -27.36 -6.05 -24.97
CA LYS A 120 -27.14 -6.81 -23.75
C LYS A 120 -26.07 -6.02 -23.02
N GLU A 121 -26.43 -5.46 -21.87
CA GLU A 121 -25.52 -4.67 -21.05
C GLU A 121 -24.18 -5.40 -21.03
N ARG A 122 -23.11 -4.70 -21.43
CA ARG A 122 -21.78 -5.27 -21.41
C ARG A 122 -21.59 -5.87 -20.01
N PRO A 123 -21.23 -7.15 -19.88
CA PRO A 123 -21.03 -7.74 -18.57
C PRO A 123 -20.05 -6.85 -17.80
N SER A 124 -20.39 -6.54 -16.55
CA SER A 124 -19.48 -5.78 -15.68
C SER A 124 -18.13 -6.49 -15.64
N PHE A 125 -17.04 -5.72 -15.50
CA PHE A 125 -15.66 -6.24 -15.51
C PHE A 125 -15.44 -7.46 -14.59
N ASP A 126 -16.24 -7.58 -13.53
CA ASP A 126 -16.24 -8.71 -12.59
C ASP A 126 -16.75 -10.03 -13.20
N GLU A 127 -17.68 -10.00 -14.16
CA GLU A 127 -18.21 -11.23 -14.79
C GLU A 127 -17.21 -11.87 -15.77
N MET A 128 -16.31 -11.08 -16.34
CA MET A 128 -15.32 -11.60 -17.30
C MET A 128 -14.09 -12.24 -16.63
N THR A 129 -13.85 -11.92 -15.35
CA THR A 129 -12.76 -12.51 -14.55
C THR A 129 -13.22 -13.65 -13.63
N ALA A 130 -14.53 -13.90 -13.54
CA ALA A 130 -15.11 -14.90 -12.65
C ALA A 130 -14.96 -16.37 -13.11
N CYS A 131 -14.31 -16.66 -14.24
CA CYS A 131 -14.18 -18.03 -14.72
C CYS A 131 -12.81 -18.34 -15.32
N VAL A 132 -11.78 -18.42 -14.48
CA VAL A 132 -10.76 -19.48 -14.60
C VAL A 132 -10.36 -19.90 -13.19
N ASN A 133 -10.62 -21.15 -12.85
CA ASN A 133 -10.35 -21.76 -11.55
C ASN A 133 -8.94 -21.43 -11.06
N SER A 134 -8.84 -20.72 -9.93
CA SER A 134 -7.57 -20.55 -9.22
C SER A 134 -7.10 -21.91 -8.73
N GLN A 135 -6.21 -22.52 -9.49
CA GLN A 135 -5.58 -23.81 -9.22
C GLN A 135 -4.48 -23.65 -8.15
N THR A 136 -4.64 -22.72 -7.21
CA THR A 136 -3.69 -22.49 -6.13
C THR A 136 -3.88 -23.52 -5.02
N TYR A 137 -2.79 -23.89 -4.37
CA TYR A 137 -2.79 -24.82 -3.23
C TYR A 137 -3.82 -24.43 -2.14
N MET A 138 -4.08 -23.13 -1.96
CA MET A 138 -4.93 -22.62 -0.88
C MET A 138 -6.43 -22.75 -1.14
N SER A 139 -6.90 -22.77 -2.39
CA SER A 139 -8.31 -23.09 -2.70
C SER A 139 -8.68 -24.52 -2.29
N ARG A 140 -7.68 -25.40 -2.11
CA ARG A 140 -7.86 -26.76 -1.59
C ARG A 140 -7.86 -26.83 -0.06
N VAL A 141 -7.15 -25.91 0.62
CA VAL A 141 -7.04 -25.87 2.09
C VAL A 141 -8.28 -25.21 2.71
N TYR A 142 -8.77 -24.12 2.11
CA TYR A 142 -9.99 -23.45 2.54
C TYR A 142 -11.16 -23.91 1.69
N LYS A 143 -11.88 -24.93 2.16
CA LYS A 143 -13.05 -25.53 1.48
C LYS A 143 -14.22 -24.58 1.25
N LYS A 144 -14.20 -23.38 1.84
CA LYS A 144 -15.26 -22.38 1.69
C LYS A 144 -14.72 -21.20 0.89
N PRO A 145 -15.39 -20.80 -0.22
CA PRO A 145 -15.04 -19.57 -0.91
C PRO A 145 -15.14 -18.39 0.07
N SER A 146 -14.22 -17.44 -0.06
CA SER A 146 -14.21 -16.25 0.79
C SER A 146 -15.54 -15.51 0.65
N VAL A 147 -16.21 -15.22 1.77
CA VAL A 147 -17.48 -14.48 1.81
C VAL A 147 -17.26 -12.97 1.57
N LEU A 148 -16.03 -12.50 1.76
CA LEU A 148 -15.67 -11.10 1.54
C LEU A 148 -15.53 -10.81 0.04
N GLN A 149 -16.22 -9.78 -0.41
CA GLN A 149 -16.04 -9.23 -1.75
C GLN A 149 -14.61 -8.73 -1.92
N ARG A 150 -14.08 -8.89 -3.14
CA ARG A 150 -12.75 -8.35 -3.46
C ARG A 150 -12.82 -6.83 -3.44
N PRO A 151 -11.77 -6.14 -2.93
CA PRO A 151 -11.77 -4.69 -2.87
C PRO A 151 -11.83 -4.10 -4.28
N VAL A 152 -12.81 -3.22 -4.49
CA VAL A 152 -13.04 -2.55 -5.79
C VAL A 152 -11.93 -1.54 -6.10
N ASN A 153 -11.52 -0.75 -5.09
CA ASN A 153 -10.52 0.31 -5.24
C ASN A 153 -9.14 -0.17 -4.74
N LYS A 154 -8.40 -0.85 -5.62
CA LYS A 154 -7.09 -1.45 -5.29
C LYS A 154 -6.05 -0.40 -4.89
N ASP A 155 -6.08 0.77 -5.50
CA ASP A 155 -5.18 1.89 -5.21
C ASP A 155 -5.40 2.46 -3.80
N ARG A 156 -6.66 2.69 -3.40
CA ARG A 156 -7.00 3.13 -2.04
C ARG A 156 -6.56 2.13 -0.99
N VAL A 157 -6.71 0.84 -1.26
CA VAL A 157 -6.23 -0.22 -0.36
C VAL A 157 -4.70 -0.18 -0.23
N ALA A 158 -3.98 0.08 -1.33
CA ALA A 158 -2.53 0.26 -1.27
C ALA A 158 -2.15 1.50 -0.42
N ASP A 159 -2.86 2.62 -0.61
CA ASP A 159 -2.64 3.85 0.15
C ASP A 159 -2.86 3.64 1.66
N ASP A 160 -3.96 2.96 2.04
CA ASP A 160 -4.28 2.62 3.44
C ASP A 160 -3.24 1.69 4.08
N LEU A 161 -2.77 0.69 3.33
CA LEU A 161 -1.76 -0.25 3.81
C LEU A 161 -0.41 0.46 3.98
N TYR A 162 0.01 1.30 3.04
CA TYR A 162 1.23 2.09 3.20
C TYR A 162 1.13 3.09 4.37
N ALA A 163 -0.02 3.74 4.55
CA ALA A 163 -0.24 4.60 5.71
C ALA A 163 -0.07 3.83 7.04
N ARG A 164 -0.59 2.59 7.11
CA ARG A 164 -0.41 1.72 8.27
C ARG A 164 1.06 1.34 8.49
N VAL A 165 1.80 1.03 7.43
CA VAL A 165 3.24 0.72 7.51
C VAL A 165 4.01 1.90 8.10
N VAL A 166 3.76 3.10 7.59
CA VAL A 166 4.38 4.34 8.08
C VAL A 166 4.06 4.55 9.55
N ASP A 167 2.81 4.38 9.96
CA ASP A 167 2.43 4.57 11.37
C ASP A 167 3.11 3.58 12.33
N ILE A 168 3.25 2.31 11.93
CA ILE A 168 3.98 1.30 12.71
C ILE A 168 5.44 1.71 12.88
N TRP A 169 6.12 2.05 11.77
CA TRP A 169 7.52 2.48 11.83
C TRP A 169 7.70 3.74 12.65
N ALA A 170 6.85 4.73 12.45
CA ALA A 170 6.97 6.00 13.13
C ALA A 170 6.73 5.87 14.65
N LYS A 171 5.80 5.02 15.09
CA LYS A 171 5.63 4.68 16.52
C LYS A 171 6.86 3.98 17.09
N TYR A 172 7.44 3.04 16.34
CA TYR A 172 8.65 2.33 16.75
C TYR A 172 9.84 3.30 16.90
N LEU A 173 10.10 4.12 15.89
CA LEU A 173 11.18 5.11 15.91
C LEU A 173 10.99 6.15 17.03
N ALA A 174 9.77 6.63 17.25
CA ALA A 174 9.44 7.53 18.35
C ALA A 174 9.73 6.89 19.72
N SER A 175 9.45 5.59 19.88
CA SER A 175 9.75 4.89 21.14
C SER A 175 11.25 4.79 21.45
N ILE A 176 12.08 4.59 20.40
CA ILE A 176 13.54 4.58 20.50
C ILE A 176 14.05 5.98 20.88
N ILE A 177 13.57 7.01 20.19
CA ILE A 177 13.93 8.40 20.45
C ILE A 177 13.55 8.81 21.89
N ALA A 178 12.34 8.51 22.33
CA ALA A 178 11.88 8.82 23.68
C ALA A 178 12.74 8.13 24.75
N SER A 179 13.24 6.92 24.47
CA SER A 179 14.16 6.20 25.35
C SER A 179 15.55 6.85 25.39
N ARG A 180 16.05 7.37 24.26
CA ARG A 180 17.32 8.11 24.18
C ARG A 180 17.25 9.46 24.89
N ILE A 181 16.16 10.22 24.73
CA ILE A 181 15.99 11.54 25.37
C ILE A 181 15.85 11.42 26.89
N LYS A 182 15.19 10.38 27.40
CA LYS A 182 15.05 10.11 28.85
C LYS A 182 16.36 9.71 29.55
N ARG A 183 17.44 9.47 28.81
CA ARG A 183 18.77 9.15 29.33
C ARG A 183 19.68 10.38 29.22
N PRO A 184 19.53 11.42 30.06
CA PRO A 184 20.54 12.46 30.13
C PRO A 184 21.81 11.87 30.72
N GLU A 185 22.97 12.28 30.20
CA GLU A 185 24.26 12.05 30.84
C GLU A 185 24.15 12.48 32.30
N THR A 186 24.11 11.51 33.21
CA THR A 186 24.27 11.81 34.62
C THR A 186 25.76 11.72 34.88
N PRO A 187 26.48 12.83 35.16
CA PRO A 187 27.75 12.73 35.86
C PRO A 187 27.41 12.34 37.30
N CYS A 188 27.07 11.07 37.53
CA CYS A 188 26.68 10.63 38.86
C CYS A 188 27.93 10.18 39.63
N ASN A 189 28.53 11.12 40.35
CA ASN A 189 29.50 10.85 41.40
C ASN A 189 28.84 10.31 42.69
N CYS A 190 27.68 9.66 42.58
CA CYS A 190 26.97 9.05 43.70
C CYS A 190 26.79 7.55 43.42
N LYS A 191 27.54 6.72 44.17
CA LYS A 191 27.36 5.28 44.25
C LYS A 191 25.92 4.95 44.64
N ARG A 192 25.10 4.49 43.69
CA ARG A 192 23.72 4.05 43.93
C ARG A 192 23.68 2.51 44.03
N LEU A 193 23.31 2.00 45.22
CA LEU A 193 23.22 0.57 45.58
C LEU A 193 21.83 -0.04 45.30
N LEU A 194 21.19 0.34 44.21
CA LEU A 194 19.94 -0.32 43.78
C LEU A 194 20.17 -0.98 42.41
N PRO A 195 19.73 -2.24 42.21
CA PRO A 195 19.73 -2.83 40.89
C PRO A 195 18.66 -2.08 40.08
N GLU A 196 19.11 -1.17 39.21
CA GLU A 196 18.29 -0.62 38.14
C GLU A 196 17.66 -1.81 37.37
N PRO A 197 16.33 -1.81 37.12
CA PRO A 197 15.76 -2.81 36.24
C PRO A 197 16.49 -2.72 34.91
N LYS A 198 16.93 -3.86 34.36
CA LYS A 198 17.50 -3.92 33.02
C LYS A 198 16.44 -3.44 32.05
N SER A 199 16.41 -2.14 31.76
CA SER A 199 15.76 -1.64 30.56
C SER A 199 16.58 -2.24 29.44
N ASP A 200 16.02 -3.20 28.71
CA ASP A 200 16.60 -3.60 27.43
C ASP A 200 16.70 -2.31 26.62
N ASP A 201 17.93 -1.83 26.42
CA ASP A 201 18.21 -0.59 25.70
C ASP A 201 17.62 -0.74 24.29
N LEU A 202 16.47 -0.12 24.03
CA LEU A 202 15.81 -0.10 22.74
C LEU A 202 16.66 0.73 21.77
N GLU A 203 17.61 0.06 21.14
CA GLU A 203 18.42 0.60 20.07
C GLU A 203 17.88 0.17 18.71
N LEU A 204 18.01 1.05 17.71
CA LEU A 204 17.66 0.71 16.33
C LEU A 204 18.76 -0.21 15.78
N ASP A 205 18.43 -1.49 15.62
CA ASP A 205 19.32 -2.48 15.01
C ASP A 205 19.71 -2.07 13.58
N GLU A 206 20.93 -2.42 13.15
CA GLU A 206 21.45 -2.07 11.82
C GLU A 206 20.56 -2.63 10.70
N LEU A 207 20.07 -3.86 10.87
CA LEU A 207 19.17 -4.49 9.91
C LEU A 207 17.84 -3.75 9.84
N ASP A 208 17.28 -3.41 11.00
CA ASP A 208 16.01 -2.68 11.09
C ASP A 208 16.15 -1.25 10.54
N ALA A 209 17.32 -0.60 10.70
CA ALA A 209 17.61 0.70 10.11
C ALA A 209 17.64 0.66 8.58
N VAL A 210 18.26 -0.38 8.00
CA VAL A 210 18.29 -0.59 6.54
C VAL A 210 16.88 -0.86 6.01
N GLU A 211 16.11 -1.71 6.69
CA GLU A 211 14.72 -2.01 6.30
C GLU A 211 13.84 -0.77 6.40
N ALA A 212 13.93 0.00 7.50
CA ALA A 212 13.20 1.24 7.69
C ALA A 212 13.51 2.25 6.58
N LYS A 213 14.80 2.43 6.26
CA LYS A 213 15.25 3.34 5.20
C LYS A 213 14.66 2.93 3.87
N GLN A 214 14.80 1.67 3.48
CA GLN A 214 14.25 1.17 2.23
C GLN A 214 12.72 1.33 2.15
N VAL A 215 11.99 0.92 3.19
CA VAL A 215 10.53 0.96 3.21
C VAL A 215 10.02 2.39 3.15
N LEU A 216 10.51 3.29 4.01
CA LEU A 216 10.02 4.66 4.07
C LEU A 216 10.39 5.48 2.82
N THR A 217 11.58 5.28 2.24
CA THR A 217 11.94 5.96 0.98
C THR A 217 11.10 5.45 -0.19
N THR A 218 10.86 4.13 -0.27
CA THR A 218 9.99 3.56 -1.31
C THR A 218 8.56 4.10 -1.22
N ILE A 219 8.02 4.26 0.00
CA ILE A 219 6.69 4.84 0.20
C ILE A 219 6.69 6.34 -0.16
N SER A 220 7.78 7.06 0.11
CA SER A 220 7.94 8.47 -0.30
C SER A 220 7.90 8.61 -1.81
N GLU A 221 8.71 7.82 -2.52
CA GLU A 221 8.75 7.78 -3.99
C GLU A 221 7.38 7.41 -4.58
N TYR A 222 6.72 6.39 -4.01
CA TYR A 222 5.37 5.99 -4.40
C TYR A 222 4.38 7.15 -4.31
N ARG A 223 4.40 7.91 -3.21
CA ARG A 223 3.48 9.04 -3.01
C ARG A 223 3.79 10.20 -3.94
N THR A 224 5.07 10.51 -4.15
CA THR A 224 5.47 11.51 -5.16
C THR A 224 4.96 11.10 -6.54
N HIS A 225 5.14 9.85 -6.93
CA HIS A 225 4.65 9.33 -8.20
C HIS A 225 3.13 9.46 -8.33
N ARG A 226 2.36 9.04 -7.32
CA ARG A 226 0.89 9.17 -7.28
C ARG A 226 0.42 10.62 -7.42
N THR A 227 1.10 11.57 -6.78
CA THR A 227 0.77 13.00 -6.95
C THR A 227 1.07 13.49 -8.37
N THR A 228 2.20 13.08 -8.97
CA THR A 228 2.56 13.52 -10.33
C THR A 228 1.77 12.85 -11.44
N ALA A 229 1.48 11.56 -11.33
CA ALA A 229 0.88 10.75 -12.38
C ALA A 229 -0.65 10.80 -12.33
N ASP A 230 -1.22 10.69 -11.13
CA ASP A 230 -2.67 10.54 -10.95
C ASP A 230 -3.33 11.86 -10.49
N GLY A 231 -2.53 12.91 -10.25
CA GLY A 231 -3.00 14.18 -9.69
C GLY A 231 -3.57 14.04 -8.28
N VAL A 232 -3.27 12.94 -7.59
CA VAL A 232 -3.80 12.65 -6.25
C VAL A 232 -3.12 13.56 -5.24
N GLU A 233 -3.90 14.50 -4.73
CA GLU A 233 -3.56 15.29 -3.57
C GLU A 233 -3.79 14.45 -2.31
N PHE A 234 -2.70 14.00 -1.68
CA PHE A 234 -2.74 13.39 -0.34
C PHE A 234 -2.96 14.46 0.74
N ILE A 235 -3.94 15.34 0.52
CA ILE A 235 -4.28 16.44 1.40
C ILE A 235 -5.43 15.95 2.29
N ALA A 236 -5.05 15.31 3.40
CA ALA A 236 -5.79 15.26 4.66
C ALA A 236 -7.16 14.53 4.77
N LEU A 237 -7.72 13.85 3.77
CA LEU A 237 -9.08 13.29 3.92
C LEU A 237 -9.20 11.77 3.77
N ALA A 238 -9.02 11.07 4.90
CA ALA A 238 -9.90 9.96 5.30
C ALA A 238 -9.78 9.67 6.81
N ALA A 239 -10.83 10.05 7.55
CA ALA A 239 -11.25 9.48 8.83
C ALA A 239 -10.19 9.38 9.96
N GLY A 240 -9.90 10.49 10.63
CA GLY A 240 -9.32 10.49 11.99
C GLY A 240 -7.96 9.79 12.13
N ARG A 241 -7.22 9.63 11.03
CA ARG A 241 -5.83 9.13 11.03
C ARG A 241 -4.90 10.30 10.71
N PRO A 242 -3.74 10.40 11.38
CA PRO A 242 -2.76 11.43 11.06
C PRO A 242 -2.43 11.40 9.57
N ASP A 243 -2.36 12.57 8.95
CA ASP A 243 -2.13 12.76 7.52
C ASP A 243 -1.00 11.84 7.01
N PRO A 244 -1.18 11.10 5.91
CA PRO A 244 -0.17 10.19 5.41
C PRO A 244 1.17 10.93 5.20
N ARG A 245 1.17 12.11 4.57
CA ARG A 245 2.40 12.80 4.17
C ARG A 245 3.17 13.33 5.37
N ALA A 246 2.53 14.11 6.24
CA ALA A 246 3.14 14.61 7.46
C ALA A 246 3.70 13.48 8.35
N ARG A 247 2.94 12.38 8.51
CA ARG A 247 3.38 11.22 9.29
C ARG A 247 4.63 10.55 8.68
N LEU A 248 4.70 10.47 7.35
CA LEU A 248 5.85 9.91 6.65
C LEU A 248 7.08 10.80 6.78
N ASP A 249 6.92 12.11 6.60
CA ASP A 249 8.02 13.07 6.74
C ASP A 249 8.54 13.08 8.19
N LEU A 250 7.65 12.93 9.17
CA LEU A 250 8.03 12.74 10.57
C LEU A 250 8.83 11.45 10.77
N ALA A 251 8.36 10.33 10.20
CA ALA A 251 9.04 9.04 10.27
C ALA A 251 10.45 9.09 9.65
N LEU A 252 10.58 9.72 8.48
CA LEU A 252 11.85 9.94 7.79
C LEU A 252 12.77 10.84 8.61
N SER A 253 12.25 11.91 9.20
CA SER A 253 13.02 12.80 10.08
C SER A 253 13.61 12.04 11.28
N MET A 254 12.77 11.26 11.98
CA MET A 254 13.18 10.40 13.09
C MET A 254 14.24 9.38 12.68
N LEU A 255 14.04 8.72 11.54
CA LEU A 255 14.97 7.73 11.01
C LEU A 255 16.33 8.35 10.67
N HIS A 256 16.35 9.46 9.92
CA HIS A 256 17.59 10.13 9.55
C HIS A 256 18.33 10.69 10.77
N TRP A 257 17.61 11.12 11.82
CA TRP A 257 18.23 11.49 13.08
C TRP A 257 18.90 10.29 13.76
N LEU A 258 18.22 9.13 13.83
CA LEU A 258 18.75 7.90 14.42
C LEU A 258 19.97 7.36 13.66
N ILE A 259 20.02 7.53 12.33
CA ILE A 259 21.14 7.14 11.45
C ILE A 259 22.24 8.23 11.39
N ASN A 260 22.12 9.31 12.17
CA ASN A 260 23.09 10.42 12.23
C ASN A 260 23.23 11.24 10.91
N GLU A 261 22.21 11.22 10.05
CA GLU A 261 22.09 12.06 8.85
C GLU A 261 21.33 13.37 9.17
N LYS A 262 21.91 14.23 10.02
CA LYS A 262 21.22 15.40 10.62
C LYS A 262 20.63 16.39 9.63
N ASP A 263 21.29 16.64 8.50
CA ASP A 263 20.80 17.60 7.49
C ASP A 263 19.48 17.15 6.85
N LYS A 264 19.39 15.85 6.52
CA LYS A 264 18.17 15.25 5.98
C LYS A 264 17.07 15.19 7.03
N ALA A 265 17.44 14.87 8.27
CA ALA A 265 16.51 14.86 9.39
C ALA A 265 15.83 16.24 9.58
N LYS A 266 16.61 17.32 9.54
CA LYS A 266 16.11 18.70 9.61
C LYS A 266 15.24 19.08 8.40
N LYS A 267 15.62 18.64 7.19
CA LYS A 267 14.82 18.88 5.99
C LYS A 267 13.43 18.24 6.09
N HIS A 268 13.37 16.94 6.37
CA HIS A 268 12.10 16.23 6.51
C HIS A 268 11.25 16.75 7.68
N TYR A 269 11.89 17.22 8.76
CA TYR A 269 11.18 17.90 9.84
C TYR A 269 10.46 19.17 9.37
N LYS A 270 11.13 20.03 8.59
CA LYS A 270 10.51 21.23 8.02
C LYS A 270 9.34 20.89 7.09
N ASP A 271 9.52 19.88 6.23
CA ASP A 271 8.50 19.40 5.32
C ASP A 271 7.28 18.85 6.09
N ALA A 272 7.50 18.17 7.22
CA ALA A 272 6.45 17.70 8.12
C ALA A 272 5.69 18.86 8.78
N VAL A 273 6.38 19.90 9.27
CA VAL A 273 5.75 21.10 9.85
C VAL A 273 4.88 21.82 8.83
N GLU A 274 5.37 22.00 7.60
CA GLU A 274 4.59 22.62 6.52
C GLU A 274 3.34 21.79 6.20
N SER A 275 3.46 20.47 6.16
CA SER A 275 2.35 19.56 5.88
C SER A 275 1.29 19.57 6.99
N VAL A 276 1.69 19.60 8.27
CA VAL A 276 0.76 19.74 9.40
C VAL A 276 0.07 21.10 9.40
N GLY A 277 0.78 22.18 9.05
CA GLY A 277 0.18 23.52 8.97
C GLY A 277 -0.92 23.65 7.90
N LYS A 278 -0.91 22.78 6.87
CA LYS A 278 -1.93 22.72 5.82
C LYS A 278 -3.09 21.76 6.15
N ALA A 279 -2.90 20.85 7.10
CA ALA A 279 -3.89 19.84 7.49
C ALA A 279 -4.79 20.34 8.64
N GLU A 280 -5.95 19.71 8.83
CA GLU A 280 -6.76 19.92 10.04
C GLU A 280 -5.93 19.59 11.30
N LYS A 281 -6.06 20.41 12.35
CA LYS A 281 -5.22 20.34 13.56
C LYS A 281 -5.30 18.96 14.21
N SER A 282 -4.23 18.17 14.07
CA SER A 282 -4.07 16.90 14.77
C SER A 282 -3.21 17.12 16.01
N HIS A 283 -3.83 17.12 17.19
CA HIS A 283 -3.13 17.35 18.46
C HIS A 283 -1.97 16.36 18.69
N THR A 284 -2.11 15.10 18.25
CA THR A 284 -1.06 14.08 18.37
C THR A 284 0.18 14.43 17.53
N LEU A 285 0.01 14.82 16.27
CA LEU A 285 1.12 15.20 15.40
C LEU A 285 1.83 16.46 15.90
N GLU A 286 1.06 17.44 16.41
CA GLU A 286 1.62 18.66 17.01
C GLU A 286 2.52 18.33 18.23
N THR A 287 2.07 17.41 19.10
CA THR A 287 2.88 16.99 20.26
C THR A 287 4.15 16.24 19.84
N GLU A 288 4.10 15.38 18.82
CA GLU A 288 5.28 14.67 18.32
C GLU A 288 6.26 15.62 17.62
N LEU A 289 5.76 16.64 16.89
CA LEU A 289 6.59 17.68 16.29
C LEU A 289 7.35 18.50 17.33
N GLU A 290 6.67 18.92 18.41
CA GLU A 290 7.34 19.70 19.47
C GLU A 290 8.43 18.88 20.19
N GLN A 291 8.20 17.58 20.40
CA GLN A 291 9.22 16.67 20.94
C GLN A 291 10.43 16.56 20.00
N LEU A 292 10.20 16.46 18.69
CA LEU A 292 11.27 16.41 17.70
C LEU A 292 12.03 17.73 17.55
N LYS A 293 11.35 18.87 17.73
CA LYS A 293 11.98 20.19 17.73
C LYS A 293 13.12 20.28 18.74
N GLN A 294 12.89 19.77 19.97
CA GLN A 294 13.89 19.71 21.04
C GLN A 294 15.14 18.89 20.68
N MET A 295 15.08 18.05 19.64
CA MET A 295 16.22 17.24 19.17
C MET A 295 17.12 17.98 18.18
N PHE A 296 16.66 19.11 17.65
CA PHE A 296 17.36 19.89 16.63
C PHE A 296 17.85 21.27 17.11
N GLU A 297 17.40 21.69 18.29
CA GLU A 297 17.90 22.83 19.09
C GLU A 297 19.18 22.45 19.83
#